data_AF-A0A833QFX7-F1
#
_entry.id   AF-A0A833QFX7-F1
#
_cell.length_a   1.000
_cell.length_b   1.000
_cell.length_c   1.000
_cell.angle_alpha   90.00
_cell.angle_beta   90.00
_cell.angle_gamma   90.00
#
_symmetry.space_group_name_H-M   'P 1'
#
loop_
_entity.id
_entity.type
_entity.pdbx_description
1 polymer ?
#
loop_
_entity_poly.entity_id
_entity_poly.type
_entity_poly.pdbx_seq_one_letter_code
_entity_poly.pdbx_strand_id
1 'polypeptide(L)'
;MSIRPLFFLFTIFLSLLLSNSQTVDESPSAYEMLEKYNFPKGMLPEGVTGYLLQPDGYFEVYFKSDCEFKVAKKYLAWYDKKISGYIDMGKLKNLNGISVKILFVWIGVTEVDRASETEIDFFLGPISASFGVSSFEDSPKCRRKIDWPNTGLVI
;
A
#
# COMPACT_ATOMS: atom_id res chain seq x y z
N MET A 1 15.43 -14.82 63.99
CA MET A 1 15.94 -13.95 62.91
C MET A 1 15.13 -14.23 61.66
N SER A 2 14.40 -13.21 61.20
CA SER A 2 13.28 -13.26 60.25
C SER A 2 13.78 -13.33 58.79
N ILE A 3 13.54 -14.44 58.09
CA ILE A 3 13.96 -14.64 56.67
C ILE A 3 12.76 -14.98 55.75
N ARG A 4 11.54 -15.03 56.27
CA ARG A 4 10.36 -15.46 55.50
C ARG A 4 9.73 -14.45 54.50
N PRO A 5 9.97 -13.12 54.51
CA PRO A 5 9.34 -12.22 53.54
C PRO A 5 10.15 -12.05 52.24
N LEU A 6 11.47 -12.29 52.27
CA LEU A 6 12.34 -12.07 51.12
C LEU A 6 12.20 -13.16 50.05
N PHE A 7 11.93 -14.39 50.46
CA PHE A 7 11.76 -15.52 49.54
C PHE A 7 10.43 -15.44 48.76
N PHE A 8 9.37 -14.94 49.40
CA PHE A 8 8.05 -14.74 48.76
C PHE A 8 8.05 -13.60 47.73
N LEU A 9 8.85 -12.55 47.97
CA LEU A 9 9.01 -11.44 47.02
C LEU A 9 9.78 -11.87 45.77
N PHE A 10 10.75 -12.76 45.91
CA PHE A 10 11.54 -13.27 44.79
C PHE A 10 10.70 -14.12 43.81
N THR A 11 9.73 -14.89 44.33
CA THR A 11 8.83 -15.70 43.49
C THR A 11 7.83 -14.86 42.68
N ILE A 12 7.39 -13.70 43.20
CA ILE A 12 6.50 -12.77 42.48
C ILE A 12 7.27 -12.05 41.35
N PHE A 13 8.54 -11.72 41.59
CA PHE A 13 9.37 -11.06 40.59
C PHE A 13 9.69 -11.98 39.39
N LEU A 14 9.87 -13.28 39.64
CA LEU A 14 10.16 -14.26 38.59
C LEU A 14 8.93 -14.57 37.70
N SER A 15 7.72 -14.53 38.24
CA SER A 15 6.49 -14.72 37.46
C SER A 15 6.11 -13.52 36.59
N LEU A 16 6.58 -12.30 36.90
CA LEU A 16 6.45 -11.12 36.04
C LEU A 16 7.33 -11.20 34.78
N LEU A 17 8.46 -11.92 34.83
CA LEU A 17 9.38 -12.09 33.71
C LEU A 17 8.89 -13.09 32.65
N LEU A 18 7.94 -13.97 32.99
CA LEU A 18 7.31 -14.93 32.06
C LEU A 18 5.99 -14.39 31.47
N SER A 19 5.87 -13.08 31.30
CA SER A 19 4.84 -12.55 30.42
C SER A 19 5.24 -12.90 28.98
N ASN A 20 4.86 -14.11 28.53
CA ASN A 20 4.87 -14.45 27.11
C ASN A 20 4.00 -13.43 26.38
N SER A 21 4.62 -12.40 25.81
CA SER A 21 4.02 -11.64 24.74
C SER A 21 3.83 -12.62 23.60
N GLN A 22 2.61 -13.13 23.44
CA GLN A 22 2.17 -13.67 22.17
C GLN A 22 2.31 -12.53 21.16
N THR A 23 3.44 -12.48 20.47
CA THR A 23 3.51 -11.76 19.21
C THR A 23 2.54 -12.50 18.32
N VAL A 24 1.32 -12.00 18.19
CA VAL A 24 0.55 -12.23 16.96
C VAL A 24 1.52 -11.81 15.88
N ASP A 25 2.03 -12.77 15.12
CA ASP A 25 2.85 -12.52 13.95
C ASP A 25 1.89 -11.92 12.92
N GLU A 26 1.50 -10.68 13.17
CA GLU A 26 0.60 -9.93 12.31
C GLU A 26 1.44 -9.61 11.08
N SER A 27 1.25 -10.43 10.05
CA SER A 27 1.90 -10.21 8.76
C SER A 27 1.65 -8.74 8.37
N PRO A 28 2.69 -8.00 7.99
CA PRO A 28 2.54 -6.58 7.68
C PRO A 28 1.46 -6.40 6.62
N SER A 29 0.65 -5.37 6.74
CA SER A 29 -0.29 -5.00 5.69
C SER A 29 0.44 -4.67 4.38
N ALA A 30 -0.27 -4.66 3.26
CA ALA A 30 0.31 -4.26 1.97
C ALA A 30 0.89 -2.83 1.99
N TYR A 31 0.33 -1.96 2.83
CA TYR A 31 0.80 -0.59 3.03
C TYR A 31 2.15 -0.56 3.76
N GLU A 32 2.27 -1.31 4.86
CA GLU A 32 3.52 -1.46 5.61
C GLU A 32 4.59 -2.20 4.79
N MET A 33 4.17 -3.14 3.94
CA MET A 33 5.05 -3.79 2.97
C MET A 33 5.68 -2.75 2.04
N LEU A 34 4.91 -1.83 1.45
CA LEU A 34 5.47 -0.76 0.62
C LEU A 34 6.43 0.16 1.39
N GLU A 35 6.08 0.52 2.63
CA GLU A 35 6.92 1.37 3.47
C GLU A 35 8.28 0.73 3.76
N LYS A 36 8.33 -0.59 3.94
CA LYS A 36 9.59 -1.34 4.08
C LYS A 36 10.52 -1.20 2.87
N TYR A 37 9.97 -0.97 1.69
CA TYR A 37 10.72 -0.75 0.45
C TYR A 37 10.85 0.73 0.07
N ASN A 38 10.73 1.64 1.05
CA ASN A 38 10.88 3.10 0.88
C ASN A 38 9.81 3.74 -0.01
N PHE A 39 8.58 3.21 0.00
CA PHE A 39 7.42 3.81 -0.64
C PHE A 39 6.39 4.29 0.37
N PRO A 40 5.79 5.47 0.18
CA PRO A 40 4.74 5.93 1.08
C PRO A 40 3.47 5.09 0.87
N LYS A 41 2.74 4.81 1.96
CA LYS A 41 1.50 4.01 1.92
C LYS A 41 0.45 4.51 0.93
N GLY A 42 0.39 5.82 0.67
CA GLY A 42 -0.59 6.41 -0.23
C GLY A 42 -0.36 6.14 -1.70
N MET A 43 0.68 5.36 -2.04
CA MET A 43 0.80 4.69 -3.33
C MET A 43 -0.32 3.67 -3.57
N LEU A 44 -0.94 3.13 -2.52
CA LEU A 44 -2.12 2.27 -2.63
C LEU A 44 -3.38 3.02 -2.19
N PRO A 45 -4.49 2.92 -2.95
CA PRO A 45 -5.77 3.40 -2.47
C PRO A 45 -6.26 2.55 -1.29
N GLU A 46 -7.15 3.13 -0.49
CA GLU A 46 -7.82 2.39 0.58
C GLU A 46 -8.59 1.18 0.04
N GLY A 47 -8.68 0.12 0.84
CA GLY A 47 -9.50 -1.06 0.52
C GLY A 47 -8.74 -2.26 -0.06
N VAL A 48 -7.42 -2.31 0.11
CA VAL A 48 -6.63 -3.54 -0.09
C VAL A 48 -7.24 -4.68 0.73
N THR A 49 -7.44 -5.82 0.08
CA THR A 49 -8.01 -7.05 0.68
C THR A 49 -6.98 -8.13 0.97
N GLY A 50 -5.80 -8.02 0.37
CA GLY A 50 -4.70 -8.95 0.55
C GLY A 50 -3.54 -8.60 -0.36
N TYR A 51 -2.40 -9.24 -0.12
CA TYR A 51 -1.22 -9.12 -0.97
C TYR A 51 -0.42 -10.42 -0.98
N LEU A 52 0.42 -10.57 -1.99
CA LEU A 52 1.46 -11.59 -2.10
C LEU A 52 2.80 -10.89 -2.23
N LEU A 53 3.83 -11.38 -1.54
CA LEU A 53 5.22 -10.97 -1.76
C LEU A 53 6.09 -12.23 -1.81
N GLN A 54 6.76 -12.43 -2.92
CA GLN A 54 7.70 -13.53 -3.11
C GLN A 54 9.13 -13.10 -2.72
N PRO A 55 10.01 -14.06 -2.37
CA PRO A 55 11.40 -13.75 -2.00
C PRO A 55 12.22 -13.07 -3.11
N ASP A 56 11.84 -13.23 -4.37
CA ASP A 56 12.48 -12.60 -5.54
C ASP A 56 11.98 -11.16 -5.79
N GLY A 57 11.10 -10.65 -4.94
CA GLY A 57 10.52 -9.32 -5.05
C GLY A 57 9.27 -9.26 -5.94
N TYR A 58 8.80 -10.36 -6.52
CA TYR A 58 7.51 -10.35 -7.19
C TYR A 58 6.39 -10.09 -6.18
N PHE A 59 5.48 -9.18 -6.50
CA PHE A 59 4.36 -8.86 -5.63
C PHE A 59 3.03 -8.82 -6.37
N GLU A 60 1.95 -9.08 -5.62
CA GLU A 60 0.57 -8.83 -6.04
C GLU A 60 -0.19 -8.09 -4.93
N VAL A 61 -1.09 -7.20 -5.29
CA VAL A 61 -2.01 -6.52 -4.37
C VAL A 61 -3.44 -6.65 -4.90
N TYR A 62 -4.39 -6.98 -4.02
CA TYR A 62 -5.78 -7.28 -4.41
C TYR A 62 -6.80 -6.31 -3.80
N PHE A 63 -7.78 -5.93 -4.62
CA PHE A 63 -8.92 -5.11 -4.25
C PHE A 63 -10.24 -5.81 -4.60
N LYS A 64 -11.34 -5.44 -3.92
CA LYS A 64 -12.68 -5.98 -4.23
C LYS A 64 -13.17 -5.56 -5.62
N SER A 65 -12.82 -4.35 -6.05
CA SER A 65 -13.22 -3.76 -7.32
C SER A 65 -12.12 -2.86 -7.86
N ASP A 66 -12.20 -2.53 -9.15
CA ASP A 66 -11.35 -1.48 -9.71
C ASP A 66 -11.59 -0.17 -8.97
N CYS A 67 -10.55 0.65 -8.89
CA CYS A 67 -10.51 1.87 -8.11
C CYS A 67 -10.03 3.03 -8.98
N GLU A 68 -10.83 4.09 -9.03
CA GLU A 68 -10.49 5.30 -9.76
C GLU A 68 -10.38 6.47 -8.80
N PHE A 69 -9.30 7.26 -8.83
CA PHE A 69 -9.13 8.42 -7.96
C PHE A 69 -8.28 9.52 -8.61
N LYS A 70 -8.21 10.68 -7.97
CA LYS A 70 -7.36 11.79 -8.41
C LYS A 70 -6.03 11.75 -7.67
N VAL A 71 -4.93 11.44 -8.36
CA VAL A 71 -3.57 11.54 -7.80
C VAL A 71 -3.09 12.99 -7.84
N ALA A 72 -2.49 13.45 -6.74
CA ALA A 72 -2.01 14.83 -6.57
C ALA A 72 -3.04 15.90 -6.98
N LYS A 73 -4.35 15.61 -6.83
CA LYS A 73 -5.49 16.43 -7.29
C LYS A 73 -5.51 16.77 -8.79
N LYS A 74 -4.60 16.22 -9.61
CA LYS A 74 -4.37 16.62 -11.01
C LYS A 74 -4.75 15.54 -12.01
N TYR A 75 -4.26 14.31 -11.85
CA TYR A 75 -4.45 13.25 -12.84
C TYR A 75 -5.43 12.19 -12.34
N LEU A 76 -6.17 11.57 -13.26
CA LEU A 76 -6.99 10.41 -12.92
C LEU A 76 -6.11 9.16 -12.96
N ALA A 77 -6.08 8.44 -11.85
CA ALA A 77 -5.46 7.13 -11.74
C ALA A 77 -6.57 6.05 -11.71
N TRP A 78 -6.30 4.93 -12.36
CA TRP A 78 -7.11 3.73 -12.38
C TRP A 78 -6.27 2.56 -11.91
N TYR A 79 -6.76 1.88 -10.89
CA TYR A 79 -6.17 0.71 -10.26
C TYR A 79 -7.12 -0.46 -10.49
N ASP A 80 -6.63 -1.52 -11.12
CA ASP A 80 -7.42 -2.74 -11.33
C ASP A 80 -7.59 -3.51 -10.01
N LYS A 81 -8.50 -4.49 -9.99
CA LYS A 81 -8.68 -5.40 -8.85
C LYS A 81 -7.40 -6.13 -8.43
N LYS A 82 -6.45 -6.29 -9.35
CA LYS A 82 -5.15 -6.90 -9.11
C LYS A 82 -4.07 -6.00 -9.69
N ILE A 83 -3.09 -5.66 -8.85
CA ILE A 83 -1.85 -5.00 -9.26
C ILE A 83 -0.73 -6.00 -9.08
N SER A 84 0.24 -6.00 -9.99
CA SER A 84 1.42 -6.85 -9.87
C SER A 84 2.66 -6.17 -10.42
N GLY A 85 3.82 -6.62 -9.97
CA GLY A 85 5.11 -6.20 -10.49
C GLY A 85 6.25 -6.77 -9.67
N TYR A 86 7.40 -6.12 -9.75
CA TYR A 86 8.57 -6.41 -8.89
C TYR A 86 8.88 -5.20 -8.03
N ILE A 87 9.16 -5.44 -6.75
CA ILE A 87 9.54 -4.41 -5.78
C ILE A 87 10.98 -4.60 -5.33
N ASP A 88 11.69 -3.48 -5.25
CA ASP A 88 13.03 -3.34 -4.69
C ASP A 88 13.07 -2.02 -3.90
N MET A 89 14.16 -1.78 -3.15
CA MET A 89 14.34 -0.55 -2.36
C MET A 89 14.22 0.69 -3.24
N GLY A 90 13.13 1.43 -3.04
CA GLY A 90 12.82 2.65 -3.78
C GLY A 90 12.44 2.43 -5.23
N LYS A 91 12.15 1.19 -5.66
CA LYS A 91 11.84 0.91 -7.07
C LYS A 91 10.73 -0.12 -7.27
N LEU A 92 9.77 0.18 -8.15
CA LEU A 92 8.77 -0.75 -8.64
C LEU A 92 8.93 -0.92 -10.15
N LYS A 93 9.01 -2.16 -10.65
CA LYS A 93 9.23 -2.45 -12.08
C LYS A 93 8.20 -3.42 -12.62
N ASN A 94 8.02 -3.41 -13.94
CA ASN A 94 7.10 -4.28 -14.67
C ASN A 94 5.69 -4.25 -14.06
N LEU A 95 5.25 -3.05 -13.70
CA LEU A 95 3.96 -2.82 -13.08
C LEU A 95 2.84 -3.13 -14.08
N ASN A 96 1.80 -3.77 -13.56
CA ASN A 96 0.56 -4.04 -14.27
C ASN A 96 -0.64 -3.72 -13.37
N GLY A 97 -1.75 -3.31 -13.98
CA GLY A 97 -2.98 -2.96 -13.26
C GLY A 97 -3.03 -1.52 -12.73
N ILE A 98 -2.07 -0.66 -13.10
CA ILE A 98 -2.09 0.77 -12.78
C ILE A 98 -2.06 1.56 -14.09
N SER A 99 -3.00 2.47 -14.27
CA SER A 99 -3.06 3.36 -15.43
C SER A 99 -3.38 4.79 -15.02
N VAL A 100 -2.88 5.76 -15.77
CA VAL A 100 -3.24 7.17 -15.62
C VAL A 100 -3.89 7.70 -16.89
N LYS A 101 -4.86 8.61 -16.72
CA LYS A 101 -5.54 9.24 -17.85
C LYS A 101 -4.77 10.46 -18.34
N ILE A 102 -4.37 10.43 -19.60
CA ILE A 102 -3.76 11.57 -20.30
C ILE A 102 -4.64 11.92 -21.50
N LEU A 103 -5.13 13.16 -21.53
CA LEU A 103 -6.13 13.62 -22.49
C LEU A 103 -7.36 12.69 -22.48
N PHE A 104 -7.46 11.80 -23.48
CA PHE A 104 -8.58 10.87 -23.66
C PHE A 104 -8.17 9.39 -23.58
N VAL A 105 -6.89 9.10 -23.35
CA VAL A 105 -6.35 7.72 -23.32
C VAL A 105 -5.88 7.35 -21.91
N TRP A 106 -6.02 6.06 -21.58
CA TRP A 106 -5.41 5.47 -20.39
C TRP A 106 -4.05 4.92 -20.77
N ILE A 107 -3.01 5.31 -20.03
CA ILE A 107 -1.65 4.85 -20.25
C ILE A 107 -1.19 4.12 -19.00
N GLY A 108 -0.68 2.90 -19.19
CA GLY A 108 -0.19 2.06 -18.11
C GLY A 108 1.08 2.61 -17.48
N VAL A 109 1.16 2.52 -16.15
CA VAL A 109 2.39 2.78 -15.40
C VAL A 109 3.22 1.51 -15.42
N THR A 110 4.45 1.60 -15.92
CA THR A 110 5.37 0.47 -16.06
C THR A 110 6.39 0.41 -14.94
N GLU A 111 6.79 1.56 -14.40
CA GLU A 111 7.82 1.69 -13.37
C GLU A 111 7.54 2.90 -12.47
N VAL A 112 7.94 2.79 -11.21
CA VAL A 112 7.96 3.88 -10.23
C VAL A 112 9.33 3.89 -9.55
N ASP A 113 9.94 5.06 -9.44
CA ASP A 113 11.28 5.23 -8.87
C ASP A 113 11.30 6.37 -7.82
N ARG A 114 11.91 6.13 -6.66
CA ARG A 114 12.22 7.16 -5.65
C ARG A 114 13.40 7.98 -6.14
N ALA A 115 13.16 8.87 -7.10
CA ALA A 115 14.18 9.72 -7.73
C ALA A 115 14.99 10.56 -6.72
N SER A 116 14.36 11.00 -5.63
CA SER A 116 15.02 11.70 -4.52
C SER A 116 14.23 11.52 -3.22
N GLU A 117 14.71 12.06 -2.10
CA GLU A 117 13.96 12.06 -0.83
C GLU A 117 12.58 12.72 -0.95
N THR A 118 12.43 13.70 -1.82
CA THR A 118 11.21 14.51 -1.96
C THR A 118 10.36 14.16 -3.18
N GLU A 119 10.88 13.38 -4.12
CA GLU A 119 10.21 13.12 -5.41
C GLU A 119 10.07 11.62 -5.72
N ILE A 120 9.03 11.31 -6.49
CA ILE A 120 8.71 10.00 -7.03
C ILE A 120 8.43 10.16 -8.52
N ASP A 121 9.16 9.41 -9.34
CA ASP A 121 8.99 9.36 -10.79
C ASP A 121 8.09 8.20 -11.18
N PHE A 122 7.12 8.48 -12.04
CA PHE A 122 6.23 7.49 -12.64
C PHE A 122 6.55 7.39 -14.12
N PHE A 123 6.85 6.19 -14.59
CA PHE A 123 7.17 5.91 -15.99
C PHE A 123 5.98 5.25 -16.68
N LEU A 124 5.67 5.75 -17.86
CA LEU A 124 4.59 5.33 -18.75
C LEU A 124 5.23 4.87 -20.09
N GLY A 125 6.13 3.88 -20.01
CA GLY A 125 7.04 3.57 -21.10
C GLY A 125 8.14 4.64 -21.26
N PRO A 126 8.31 5.28 -22.44
CA PRO A 126 9.38 6.27 -22.66
C PRO A 126 9.07 7.66 -22.06
N ILE A 127 7.90 7.84 -21.46
CA ILE A 127 7.44 9.10 -20.87
C ILE A 127 7.49 8.97 -19.35
N SER A 128 7.92 10.02 -18.64
CA SER A 128 7.88 10.08 -17.18
C SER A 128 7.10 11.29 -16.67
N ALA A 129 6.65 11.20 -15.42
CA ALA A 129 6.08 12.31 -14.66
C ALA A 129 6.52 12.23 -13.19
N SER A 130 6.95 13.36 -12.64
CA SER A 130 7.45 13.46 -11.27
C SER A 130 6.41 14.07 -10.33
N PHE A 131 6.33 13.55 -9.11
CA PHE A 131 5.41 14.00 -8.08
C PHE A 131 6.13 14.10 -6.74
N GLY A 132 5.73 15.06 -5.91
CA GLY A 132 6.24 15.15 -4.54
C GLY A 132 5.74 14.00 -3.68
N VAL A 133 6.60 13.42 -2.86
CA VAL A 133 6.29 12.31 -1.93
C VAL A 133 5.10 12.62 -1.03
N SER A 134 4.97 13.88 -0.59
CA SER A 134 3.86 14.34 0.25
C SER A 134 2.49 14.18 -0.40
N SER A 135 2.43 14.03 -1.73
CA SER A 135 1.19 13.74 -2.45
C SER A 135 0.64 12.33 -2.17
N PHE A 136 1.43 11.48 -1.53
CA PHE A 136 1.16 10.06 -1.26
C PHE A 136 1.28 9.72 0.23
N GLU A 137 1.28 10.70 1.13
CA GLU A 137 1.28 10.45 2.58
C GLU A 137 0.04 9.66 3.03
N ASP A 138 -1.11 9.99 2.45
CA ASP A 138 -2.40 9.36 2.77
C ASP A 138 -2.90 8.49 1.61
N SER A 139 -3.48 7.33 1.93
CA SER A 139 -4.13 6.46 0.96
C SER A 139 -5.39 7.13 0.39
N PRO A 140 -5.48 7.29 -0.93
CA PRO A 140 -6.65 7.91 -1.53
C PRO A 140 -7.86 6.98 -1.46
N LYS A 141 -9.03 7.56 -1.25
CA LYS A 141 -10.30 6.83 -1.35
C LYS A 141 -10.69 6.67 -2.81
N CYS A 142 -11.09 5.46 -3.18
CA CYS A 142 -11.69 5.20 -4.48
C CYS A 142 -12.91 6.10 -4.68
N ARG A 143 -13.01 6.73 -5.85
CA ARG A 143 -14.24 7.41 -6.23
C ARG A 143 -15.33 6.37 -6.32
N ARG A 144 -16.46 6.64 -5.66
CA ARG A 144 -17.66 5.84 -5.83
C ARG A 144 -18.03 5.90 -7.31
N LYS A 145 -18.13 4.74 -7.96
CA LYS A 145 -18.90 4.66 -9.20
C LYS A 145 -20.31 5.13 -8.82
N ILE A 146 -20.75 6.22 -9.43
CA ILE A 146 -22.16 6.58 -9.36
C ILE A 146 -22.82 5.46 -10.15
N ASP A 147 -23.45 4.52 -9.45
CA ASP A 147 -24.37 3.59 -10.09
C ASP A 147 -25.46 4.46 -10.70
N TRP A 148 -25.38 4.69 -12.01
CA TRP A 148 -26.49 5.27 -12.75
C TRP A 148 -27.67 4.32 -12.54
N PRO A 149 -28.79 4.76 -11.95
CA PRO A 149 -29.95 3.90 -11.87
C PRO A 149 -30.29 3.50 -13.30
N ASN A 150 -30.59 2.22 -13.53
CA ASN A 150 -31.23 1.77 -14.76
C ASN A 150 -32.58 2.50 -14.92
N THR A 151 -32.58 3.78 -15.30
CA THR A 151 -33.73 4.46 -15.84
C THR A 151 -33.84 3.96 -17.26
N GLY A 152 -34.51 2.82 -17.37
CA GLY A 152 -35.06 2.37 -18.63
C GLY A 152 -35.76 3.56 -19.29
N LEU A 153 -35.35 3.83 -20.53
CA LEU A 153 -36.14 4.56 -21.50
C LEU A 153 -37.52 3.90 -21.54
N VAL A 154 -38.50 4.52 -20.88
CA VAL A 154 -39.89 4.38 -21.29
C VAL A 154 -40.10 5.51 -22.28
N ILE A 155 -39.92 5.17 -23.55
CA ILE A 155 -40.37 5.96 -24.70
C ILE A 155 -41.90 6.04 -24.67
#